data_AF-A0A957CF26-F1
#
_entry.id   AF-A0A957CF26-F1
#
_cell.length_a   1.000
_cell.length_b   1.000
_cell.length_c   1.000
_cell.angle_alpha   90.00
_cell.angle_beta   90.00
_cell.angle_gamma   90.00
#
_symmetry.space_group_name_H-M   'P 1'
#
loop_
_entity.id
_entity.type
_entity.pdbx_description
1 polymer ?
#
loop_
_entity_poly.entity_id
_entity_poly.type
_entity_poly.pdbx_seq_one_letter_code
_entity_poly.pdbx_strand_id
1 'polypeptide(L)'
;WEEKMCEVLHLGREAGRRDIIVMIAEGAQDRYGQAITSARIKQVLEERLGEETRITVLGHVQRGGAASAFDRNLSTLLGAQAVEYLLAATEPEKPFVMGIRGNKITRTPLDEALARTQAVVEASRDKNYAKTMELRGSSFQESFHILRTMVRVLPHPPTPGQRRMRIAVLHAGGPAPGMNTAVRTAVRLGTDKGHIMLGVQNGFQGLIKGDIREMDWMSVSGWASQGGAELGTNRYIPDGSDFYAIARSLEEHKVDGLLMIGGWDGYDGVLKLMAQRKTFPANNLPIVCVPASINNNLPGAELSIGADTALNNIVQAVDKIKQSAVA
;
A
#
# COMPACT_ATOMS: atom_id res chain seq x y z
N TRP A 1 13.02 15.03 18.39
CA TRP A 1 12.50 13.74 17.87
C TRP A 1 12.27 12.76 19.01
N GLU A 2 13.16 12.73 20.01
CA GLU A 2 13.04 11.88 21.21
C GLU A 2 11.70 12.01 21.94
N GLU A 3 11.34 13.24 22.34
CA GLU A 3 10.08 13.51 23.04
C GLU A 3 8.87 13.06 22.23
N LYS A 4 8.84 13.43 20.93
CA LYS A 4 7.74 13.05 20.05
C LYS A 4 7.64 11.53 19.88
N MET A 5 8.77 10.84 19.79
CA MET A 5 8.81 9.38 19.71
C MET A 5 8.27 8.76 20.99
N CYS A 6 8.70 9.24 22.17
CA CYS A 6 8.24 8.71 23.44
C CYS A 6 6.72 8.90 23.63
N GLU A 7 6.21 10.10 23.33
CA GLU A 7 4.77 10.40 23.36
C GLU A 7 3.97 9.44 22.47
N VAL A 8 4.42 9.27 21.21
CA VAL A 8 3.75 8.37 20.25
C VAL A 8 3.80 6.92 20.72
N LEU A 9 4.91 6.45 21.25
CA LEU A 9 5.02 5.05 21.70
C LEU A 9 4.22 4.79 22.97
N HIS A 10 4.21 5.74 23.91
CA HIS A 10 3.41 5.66 25.13
C HIS A 10 1.92 5.59 24.82
N LEU A 11 1.41 6.52 23.99
CA LEU A 11 0.03 6.47 23.50
C LEU A 11 -0.25 5.15 22.77
N GLY A 12 0.75 4.63 22.04
CA GLY A 12 0.70 3.33 21.36
C GLY A 12 0.35 2.19 22.31
N ARG A 13 1.05 2.15 23.44
CA ARG A 13 0.85 1.18 24.51
C ARG A 13 -0.53 1.32 25.15
N GLU A 14 -0.94 2.54 25.50
CA GLU A 14 -2.27 2.80 26.07
C GLU A 14 -3.40 2.37 25.12
N ALA A 15 -3.21 2.52 23.81
CA ALA A 15 -4.12 2.04 22.77
C ALA A 15 -4.06 0.52 22.52
N GLY A 16 -3.27 -0.23 23.29
CA GLY A 16 -3.20 -1.69 23.22
C GLY A 16 -2.17 -2.26 22.23
N ARG A 17 -1.22 -1.46 21.71
CA ARG A 17 -0.10 -2.00 20.94
C ARG A 17 0.85 -2.77 21.85
N ARG A 18 1.07 -4.04 21.53
CA ARG A 18 1.98 -4.92 22.26
C ARG A 18 3.43 -4.71 21.83
N ASP A 19 3.65 -4.66 20.52
CA ASP A 19 4.98 -4.59 19.93
C ASP A 19 5.33 -3.18 19.45
N ILE A 20 6.56 -2.77 19.69
CA ILE A 20 7.13 -1.50 19.24
C ILE A 20 8.26 -1.82 18.26
N ILE A 21 8.10 -1.38 17.01
CA ILE A 21 9.14 -1.46 15.99
C ILE A 21 9.48 -0.03 15.55
N VAL A 22 10.73 0.37 15.76
CA VAL A 22 11.27 1.64 15.28
C VAL A 22 12.23 1.36 14.14
N MET A 23 11.84 1.73 12.92
CA MET A 23 12.70 1.65 11.75
C MET A 23 13.47 2.95 11.58
N ILE A 24 14.78 2.85 11.41
CA ILE A 24 15.67 3.99 11.21
C ILE A 24 16.53 3.77 9.97
N ALA A 25 16.63 4.79 9.12
CA ALA A 25 17.54 4.80 7.99
C ALA A 25 18.98 5.01 8.46
N GLU A 26 19.96 4.39 7.80
CA GLU A 26 21.39 4.51 8.14
C GLU A 26 21.88 5.98 8.15
N GLY A 27 21.33 6.82 7.26
CA GLY A 27 21.64 8.24 7.16
C GLY A 27 20.70 9.17 7.93
N ALA A 28 19.96 8.69 8.93
CA ALA A 28 19.01 9.51 9.68
C ALA A 28 19.71 10.62 10.47
N GLN A 29 19.20 11.85 10.37
CA GLN A 29 19.72 13.02 11.06
C GLN A 29 18.58 13.86 11.63
N ASP A 30 18.87 14.61 12.69
CA ASP A 30 17.95 15.61 13.23
C ASP A 30 18.08 16.97 12.50
N ARG A 31 17.26 17.95 12.92
CA ARG A 31 17.25 19.31 12.35
C ARG A 31 18.55 20.10 12.56
N TYR A 32 19.40 19.62 13.46
CA TYR A 32 20.71 20.21 13.75
C TYR A 32 21.83 19.54 12.96
N GLY A 33 21.53 18.49 12.19
CA GLY A 33 22.51 17.71 11.43
C GLY A 33 23.20 16.64 12.27
N GLN A 34 22.73 16.38 13.49
CA GLN A 34 23.28 15.32 14.32
C GLN A 34 22.70 13.98 13.88
N ALA A 35 23.55 12.96 13.78
CA ALA A 35 23.13 11.62 13.44
C ALA A 35 22.17 11.07 14.51
N ILE A 36 21.02 10.56 14.08
CA ILE A 36 20.12 9.79 14.94
C ILE A 36 20.61 8.34 14.83
N THR A 37 21.10 7.78 15.93
CA THR A 37 21.66 6.42 15.94
C THR A 37 20.70 5.44 16.61
N SER A 38 20.78 4.16 16.22
CA SER A 38 20.03 3.09 16.87
C SER A 38 20.35 2.97 18.37
N ALA A 39 21.62 3.21 18.75
CA ALA A 39 22.05 3.27 20.14
C ALA A 39 21.35 4.39 20.92
N ARG A 40 21.25 5.59 20.34
CA ARG A 40 20.55 6.71 20.99
C ARG A 40 19.05 6.45 21.12
N ILE A 41 18.42 5.86 20.10
CA ILE A 41 17.01 5.45 20.18
C ILE A 41 16.82 4.45 21.31
N LYS A 42 17.64 3.40 21.38
CA LYS A 42 17.60 2.38 22.43
C LYS A 42 17.67 3.03 23.82
N GLN A 43 18.68 3.87 24.03
CA GLN A 43 18.87 4.58 25.30
C GLN A 43 17.62 5.38 25.68
N VAL A 44 17.03 6.12 24.73
CA VAL A 44 15.82 6.91 24.98
C VAL A 44 14.63 6.04 25.35
N LEU A 45 14.45 4.88 24.71
CA LEU A 45 13.36 3.95 25.01
C LEU A 45 13.52 3.30 26.39
N GLU A 46 14.74 2.91 26.75
CA GLU A 46 15.05 2.32 28.06
C GLU A 46 14.92 3.35 29.20
N GLU A 47 15.52 4.53 29.04
CA GLU A 47 15.54 5.56 30.09
C GLU A 47 14.18 6.22 30.31
N ARG A 48 13.43 6.51 29.23
CA ARG A 48 12.20 7.31 29.32
C ARG A 48 10.92 6.50 29.36
N LEU A 49 10.92 5.28 28.81
CA LEU A 49 9.74 4.42 28.76
C LEU A 49 9.91 3.11 29.53
N GLY A 50 11.12 2.78 29.99
CA GLY A 50 11.40 1.54 30.70
C GLY A 50 11.29 0.29 29.83
N GLU A 51 11.46 0.42 28.52
CA GLU A 51 11.24 -0.67 27.55
C GLU A 51 12.51 -1.48 27.30
N GLU A 52 12.45 -2.81 27.47
CA GLU A 52 13.54 -3.69 27.04
C GLU A 52 13.69 -3.58 25.52
N THR A 53 14.79 -2.98 25.08
CA THR A 53 14.97 -2.62 23.67
C THR A 53 16.13 -3.39 23.04
N ARG A 54 15.82 -4.05 21.91
CA ARG A 54 16.81 -4.77 21.11
C ARG A 54 17.09 -4.03 19.81
N ILE A 55 18.37 -3.94 19.46
CA ILE A 55 18.81 -3.36 18.18
C ILE A 55 19.07 -4.50 17.21
N THR A 56 18.47 -4.39 16.02
CA THR A 56 18.76 -5.28 14.89
C THR A 56 19.27 -4.43 13.73
N VAL A 57 20.52 -4.66 13.33
CA VAL A 57 21.11 -4.03 12.14
C VAL A 57 21.13 -5.08 11.04
N LEU A 58 20.35 -4.88 9.98
CA LEU A 58 20.25 -5.84 8.87
C LEU A 58 21.59 -6.00 8.15
N GLY A 59 22.32 -4.89 7.94
CA GLY A 59 23.62 -4.91 7.29
C GLY A 59 23.55 -5.46 5.85
N HIS A 60 24.52 -6.30 5.49
CA HIS A 60 24.71 -6.78 4.11
C HIS A 60 23.65 -7.78 3.63
N VAL A 61 22.79 -8.31 4.51
CA VAL A 61 21.67 -9.18 4.08
C VAL A 61 20.70 -8.44 3.16
N GLN A 62 20.71 -7.10 3.20
CA GLN A 62 19.94 -6.24 2.28
C GLN A 62 20.50 -6.23 0.84
N ARG A 63 21.75 -6.67 0.64
CA ARG A 63 22.43 -6.72 -0.67
C ARG A 63 22.53 -8.13 -1.24
N GLY A 64 22.49 -9.15 -0.38
CA GLY A 64 22.57 -10.56 -0.77
C GLY A 64 21.22 -11.13 -1.18
N GLY A 65 21.23 -12.39 -1.62
CA GLY A 65 20.03 -13.11 -2.07
C GLY A 65 19.85 -13.11 -3.59
N ALA A 66 18.96 -13.96 -4.07
CA ALA A 66 18.59 -13.97 -5.48
C ALA A 66 17.68 -12.77 -5.79
N ALA A 67 17.84 -12.19 -6.97
CA ALA A 67 17.00 -11.08 -7.43
C ALA A 67 15.51 -11.43 -7.37
N SER A 68 14.69 -10.46 -6.96
CA SER A 68 13.23 -10.57 -6.97
C SER A 68 12.70 -10.77 -8.39
N ALA A 69 11.44 -11.19 -8.53
CA ALA A 69 10.83 -11.32 -9.85
C ALA A 69 10.83 -9.99 -10.62
N PHE A 70 10.57 -8.89 -9.92
CA PHE A 70 10.61 -7.54 -10.48
C PHE A 70 12.01 -7.19 -10.98
N ASP A 71 13.05 -7.40 -10.17
CA ASP A 71 14.42 -7.05 -10.53
C ASP A 71 14.95 -7.92 -11.68
N ARG A 72 14.58 -9.20 -11.74
CA ARG A 72 14.90 -10.07 -12.88
C ARG A 72 14.32 -9.51 -14.17
N ASN A 73 13.02 -9.20 -14.18
CA ASN A 73 12.35 -8.66 -15.37
C ASN A 73 12.90 -7.28 -15.77
N LEU A 74 13.06 -6.38 -14.79
CA LEU A 74 13.56 -5.03 -15.04
C LEU A 74 14.97 -5.05 -15.62
N SER A 75 15.88 -5.81 -15.03
CA SER A 75 17.27 -5.89 -15.50
C SER A 75 17.36 -6.52 -16.91
N THR A 76 16.57 -7.57 -17.19
CA THR A 76 16.47 -8.14 -18.54
C THR A 76 15.97 -7.12 -19.56
N LEU A 77 14.90 -6.39 -19.25
CA LEU A 77 14.31 -5.40 -20.16
C LEU A 77 15.27 -4.24 -20.44
N LEU A 78 15.90 -3.67 -19.39
CA LEU A 78 16.84 -2.57 -19.54
C LEU A 78 18.09 -3.00 -20.30
N GLY A 79 18.63 -4.18 -20.01
CA GLY A 79 19.78 -4.73 -20.74
C GLY A 79 19.49 -4.92 -22.23
N ALA A 80 18.35 -5.52 -22.56
CA ALA A 80 17.93 -5.71 -23.95
C ALA A 80 17.74 -4.37 -24.68
N GLN A 81 17.00 -3.44 -24.08
CA GLN A 81 16.76 -2.13 -24.69
C GLN A 81 18.02 -1.29 -24.85
N ALA A 82 18.99 -1.41 -23.94
CA ALA A 82 20.28 -0.74 -24.07
C ALA A 82 21.04 -1.24 -25.30
N VAL A 83 21.07 -2.56 -25.54
CA VAL A 83 21.73 -3.14 -26.72
C VAL A 83 21.02 -2.74 -28.01
N GLU A 84 19.69 -2.88 -28.07
CA GLU A 84 18.89 -2.48 -29.24
C GLU A 84 19.11 -1.01 -29.59
N TYR A 85 19.19 -0.15 -28.58
CA TYR A 85 19.48 1.26 -28.78
C TYR A 85 20.88 1.48 -29.38
N LEU A 86 21.91 0.85 -28.81
CA LEU A 86 23.29 1.00 -29.27
C LEU A 86 23.49 0.52 -30.71
N LEU A 87 22.78 -0.54 -31.12
CA LEU A 87 22.82 -1.08 -32.47
C LEU A 87 22.09 -0.19 -33.49
N ALA A 88 21.03 0.50 -33.07
CA ALA A 88 20.26 1.41 -33.92
C ALA A 88 20.88 2.82 -34.04
N ALA A 89 21.83 3.17 -33.17
CA ALA A 89 22.44 4.49 -33.15
C ALA A 89 23.28 4.74 -34.42
N THR A 90 22.91 5.76 -35.20
CA THR A 90 23.59 6.14 -36.44
C THR A 90 24.61 7.26 -36.25
N GLU A 91 24.46 8.04 -35.19
CA GLU A 91 25.30 9.19 -34.86
C GLU A 91 25.67 9.20 -33.37
N PRO A 92 26.79 9.83 -32.99
CA PRO A 92 27.15 9.97 -31.59
C PRO A 92 26.16 10.88 -30.86
N GLU A 93 25.40 10.30 -29.93
CA GLU A 93 24.48 11.01 -29.04
C GLU A 93 25.10 11.29 -27.66
N LYS A 94 24.53 12.26 -26.93
CA LYS A 94 24.91 12.48 -25.53
C LYS A 94 24.57 11.25 -24.68
N PRO A 95 25.41 10.89 -23.70
CA PRO A 95 25.08 9.82 -22.76
C PRO A 95 23.78 10.10 -22.01
N PHE A 96 22.99 9.05 -21.79
CA PHE A 96 21.77 9.10 -20.99
C PHE A 96 21.69 7.88 -20.07
N VAL A 97 20.91 8.02 -19.00
CA VAL A 97 20.50 6.94 -18.11
C VAL A 97 19.24 6.31 -18.67
N MET A 98 19.26 5.00 -18.88
CA MET A 98 18.07 4.21 -19.18
C MET A 98 17.50 3.64 -17.88
N GLY A 99 16.20 3.81 -17.67
CA GLY A 99 15.51 3.33 -16.47
C GLY A 99 14.00 3.27 -16.70
N ILE A 100 13.23 3.23 -15.61
CA ILE A 100 11.77 3.21 -15.70
C ILE A 100 11.12 4.44 -15.05
N ARG A 101 10.04 4.93 -15.66
CA ARG A 101 9.15 5.94 -15.08
C ARG A 101 7.71 5.61 -15.46
N GLY A 102 6.82 5.51 -14.47
CA GLY A 102 5.43 5.13 -14.71
C GLY A 102 5.29 3.78 -15.41
N ASN A 103 6.08 2.78 -14.97
CA ASN A 103 6.16 1.43 -15.54
C ASN A 103 6.57 1.36 -17.03
N LYS A 104 7.17 2.42 -17.57
CA LYS A 104 7.66 2.48 -18.94
C LYS A 104 9.16 2.73 -18.96
N ILE A 105 9.84 2.15 -19.94
CA ILE A 105 11.26 2.39 -20.16
C ILE A 105 11.45 3.82 -20.65
N THR A 106 12.34 4.55 -20.01
CA THR A 106 12.60 5.96 -20.26
C THR A 106 14.09 6.24 -20.30
N ARG A 107 14.44 7.33 -20.98
CA ARG A 107 15.81 7.84 -21.09
C ARG A 107 15.86 9.21 -20.43
N THR A 108 16.90 9.47 -19.65
CA THR A 108 17.15 10.77 -19.05
C THR A 108 18.59 11.17 -19.33
N PRO A 109 18.86 12.34 -19.94
CA PRO A 109 20.23 12.82 -20.15
C PRO A 109 21.09 12.67 -18.89
N LEU A 110 22.33 12.19 -19.06
CA LEU A 110 23.18 11.83 -17.92
C LEU A 110 23.53 13.07 -17.07
N ASP A 111 23.80 14.19 -17.71
CA ASP A 111 24.03 15.49 -17.08
C ASP A 111 22.82 15.93 -16.23
N GLU A 112 21.62 15.79 -16.76
CA GLU A 112 20.37 16.06 -16.04
C GLU A 112 20.19 15.14 -14.81
N ALA A 113 20.44 13.83 -14.97
CA ALA A 113 20.32 12.87 -13.88
C ALA A 113 21.30 13.16 -12.73
N LEU A 114 22.55 13.53 -13.07
CA LEU A 114 23.57 13.92 -12.09
C LEU A 114 23.19 15.24 -11.39
N ALA A 115 22.77 16.26 -12.13
CA ALA A 115 22.34 17.54 -11.58
C ALA A 115 21.16 17.38 -10.59
N ARG A 116 20.16 16.56 -10.95
CA ARG A 116 19.03 16.26 -10.06
C ARG A 116 19.48 15.59 -8.76
N THR A 117 20.45 14.67 -8.83
CA THR A 117 20.99 13.98 -7.65
C THR A 117 21.73 14.94 -6.72
N GLN A 118 22.55 15.83 -7.29
CA GLN A 118 23.27 16.86 -6.53
C GLN A 118 22.30 17.85 -5.87
N ALA A 119 21.26 18.28 -6.57
CA ALA A 119 20.26 19.20 -6.04
C ALA A 119 19.56 18.65 -4.78
N VAL A 120 19.34 17.33 -4.68
CA VAL A 120 18.77 16.70 -3.46
C VAL A 120 19.74 16.83 -2.28
N VAL A 121 21.03 16.59 -2.52
CA VAL A 121 22.08 16.69 -1.50
C VAL A 121 22.24 18.13 -1.03
N GLU A 122 22.29 19.08 -1.95
CA GLU A 122 22.38 20.51 -1.67
C GLU A 122 21.17 21.00 -0.86
N ALA A 123 19.95 20.72 -1.32
CA ALA A 123 18.74 21.09 -0.59
C ALA A 123 18.69 20.48 0.83
N SER A 124 19.16 19.24 0.99
CA SER A 124 19.24 18.60 2.31
C SER A 124 20.28 19.25 3.21
N ARG A 125 21.44 19.62 2.66
CA ARG A 125 22.52 20.34 3.39
C ARG A 125 22.06 21.72 3.83
N ASP A 126 21.30 22.41 2.99
CA ASP A 126 20.73 23.74 3.27
C ASP A 126 19.49 23.67 4.18
N LYS A 127 19.15 22.47 4.66
CA LYS A 127 17.98 22.20 5.52
C LYS A 127 16.64 22.61 4.88
N ASN A 128 16.60 22.71 3.55
CA ASN A 128 15.38 22.95 2.79
C ASN A 128 14.64 21.63 2.54
N TYR A 129 14.09 21.05 3.60
CA TYR A 129 13.44 19.74 3.55
C TYR A 129 12.21 19.70 2.64
N ALA A 130 11.51 20.83 2.48
CA ALA A 130 10.40 20.96 1.54
C ALA A 130 10.89 20.73 0.10
N LYS A 131 11.99 21.39 -0.29
CA LYS A 131 12.59 21.20 -1.61
C LYS A 131 13.20 19.80 -1.76
N THR A 132 13.84 19.26 -0.73
CA THR A 132 14.34 17.88 -0.74
C THR A 132 13.23 16.87 -1.05
N MET A 133 12.05 17.04 -0.43
CA MET A 133 10.89 16.18 -0.67
C MET A 133 10.33 16.35 -2.10
N GLU A 134 10.28 17.58 -2.61
CA GLU A 134 9.84 17.86 -3.98
C GLU A 134 10.76 17.19 -5.01
N LEU A 135 12.07 17.29 -4.82
CA LEU A 135 13.07 16.71 -5.72
C LEU A 135 13.06 15.16 -5.75
N ARG A 136 12.52 14.51 -4.71
CA ARG A 136 12.30 13.05 -4.67
C ARG A 136 11.12 12.61 -5.56
N GLY A 137 10.29 13.55 -6.01
CA GLY A 137 9.15 13.31 -6.88
C GLY A 137 7.83 13.08 -6.14
N SER A 138 6.73 13.26 -6.87
CA SER A 138 5.36 13.20 -6.34
C SER A 138 5.02 11.84 -5.72
N SER A 139 5.43 10.74 -6.34
CA SER A 139 5.16 9.39 -5.83
C SER A 139 5.82 9.14 -4.45
N PHE A 140 7.03 9.69 -4.23
CA PHE A 140 7.68 9.61 -2.93
C PHE A 140 6.94 10.44 -1.88
N GLN A 141 6.52 11.65 -2.24
CA GLN A 141 5.73 12.50 -1.34
C GLN A 141 4.41 11.82 -0.97
N GLU A 142 3.66 11.29 -1.93
CA GLU A 142 2.40 10.60 -1.69
C GLU A 142 2.60 9.39 -0.76
N SER A 143 3.58 8.55 -1.06
CA SER A 143 3.94 7.38 -0.23
C SER A 143 4.31 7.79 1.20
N PHE A 144 5.08 8.87 1.35
CA PHE A 144 5.45 9.41 2.64
C PHE A 144 4.23 9.87 3.45
N HIS A 145 3.28 10.56 2.82
CA HIS A 145 2.05 11.01 3.49
C HIS A 145 1.18 9.82 3.93
N ILE A 146 1.00 8.82 3.05
CA ILE A 146 0.25 7.60 3.38
C ILE A 146 0.92 6.88 4.55
N LEU A 147 2.24 6.65 4.47
CA LEU A 147 3.00 5.98 5.52
C LEU A 147 2.89 6.73 6.85
N ARG A 148 2.98 8.07 6.81
CA ARG A 148 2.83 8.91 8.01
C ARG A 148 1.48 8.70 8.69
N THR A 149 0.38 8.54 7.94
CA THR A 149 -0.91 8.16 8.53
C THR A 149 -0.90 6.72 9.03
N MET A 150 -0.34 5.78 8.28
CA MET A 150 -0.32 4.36 8.64
C MET A 150 0.44 4.06 9.93
N VAL A 151 1.45 4.86 10.29
CA VAL A 151 2.25 4.69 11.52
C VAL A 151 1.68 5.43 12.74
N ARG A 152 0.67 6.31 12.57
CA ARG A 152 0.03 7.01 13.69
C ARG A 152 -0.55 6.03 14.70
N VAL A 153 -0.61 6.46 15.95
CA VAL A 153 -1.19 5.66 17.05
C VAL A 153 -2.70 5.61 16.94
N LEU A 154 -3.31 6.79 16.91
CA LEU A 154 -4.73 7.05 16.81
C LEU A 154 -5.00 7.93 15.58
N PRO A 155 -6.21 7.83 15.00
CA PRO A 155 -6.66 8.76 13.98
C PRO A 155 -6.75 10.18 14.55
N HIS A 156 -6.70 11.19 13.68
CA HIS A 156 -7.11 12.54 14.08
C HIS A 156 -8.59 12.56 14.51
N PRO A 157 -8.97 13.43 15.46
CA PRO A 157 -10.38 13.67 15.72
C PRO A 157 -11.06 14.21 14.46
N PRO A 158 -12.33 13.85 14.19
CA PRO A 158 -13.07 14.43 13.08
C PRO A 158 -13.13 15.96 13.19
N THR A 159 -13.04 16.65 12.05
CA THR A 159 -13.18 18.10 12.02
C THR A 159 -14.60 18.49 12.46
N PRO A 160 -14.77 19.43 13.41
CA PRO A 160 -16.09 19.88 13.85
C PRO A 160 -16.95 20.35 12.67
N GLY A 161 -18.20 19.89 12.59
CA GLY A 161 -19.15 20.26 11.52
C GLY A 161 -18.93 19.54 10.18
N GLN A 162 -17.93 18.69 10.04
CA GLN A 162 -17.68 17.93 8.81
C GLN A 162 -18.73 16.84 8.60
N ARG A 163 -19.21 16.68 7.35
CA ARG A 163 -20.01 15.51 6.95
C ARG A 163 -19.17 14.25 7.08
N ARG A 164 -19.66 13.29 7.87
CA ARG A 164 -19.05 11.97 8.05
C ARG A 164 -19.68 10.96 7.09
N MET A 165 -18.99 10.67 6.00
CA MET A 165 -19.36 9.60 5.06
C MET A 165 -19.27 8.23 5.74
N ARG A 166 -20.16 7.30 5.37
CA ARG A 166 -20.12 5.89 5.74
C ARG A 166 -19.70 5.05 4.53
N ILE A 167 -18.47 4.55 4.54
CA ILE A 167 -17.88 3.86 3.38
C ILE A 167 -17.78 2.37 3.67
N ALA A 168 -18.50 1.56 2.90
CA ALA A 168 -18.41 0.11 2.96
C ALA A 168 -17.21 -0.41 2.16
N VAL A 169 -16.51 -1.40 2.71
CA VAL A 169 -15.39 -2.09 2.08
C VAL A 169 -15.70 -3.58 2.07
N LEU A 170 -15.53 -4.22 0.91
CA LEU A 170 -15.75 -5.66 0.76
C LEU A 170 -14.70 -6.31 -0.13
N HIS A 171 -14.59 -7.63 0.01
CA HIS A 171 -13.82 -8.47 -0.89
C HIS A 171 -14.73 -9.26 -1.84
N ALA A 172 -14.31 -9.43 -3.10
CA ALA A 172 -15.04 -10.25 -4.06
C ALA A 172 -14.09 -10.98 -5.02
N GLY A 173 -14.30 -12.28 -5.19
CA GLY A 173 -13.43 -13.16 -5.97
C GLY A 173 -12.53 -14.06 -5.11
N GLY A 174 -11.46 -14.57 -5.73
CA GLY A 174 -10.47 -15.39 -5.04
C GLY A 174 -9.54 -14.56 -4.14
N PRO A 175 -8.94 -15.17 -3.09
CA PRO A 175 -8.00 -14.47 -2.22
C PRO A 175 -6.71 -14.12 -2.96
N ALA A 176 -6.19 -12.92 -2.71
CA ALA A 176 -4.91 -12.43 -3.21
C ALA A 176 -4.11 -11.79 -2.05
N PRO A 177 -2.79 -12.05 -1.96
CA PRO A 177 -1.94 -11.34 -1.01
C PRO A 177 -2.05 -9.82 -1.18
N GLY A 178 -2.19 -9.09 -0.07
CA GLY A 178 -2.34 -7.63 -0.07
C GLY A 178 -3.78 -7.12 0.02
N MET A 179 -4.79 -7.99 -0.09
CA MET A 179 -6.20 -7.60 0.13
C MET A 179 -6.43 -7.02 1.53
N ASN A 180 -5.88 -7.67 2.56
CA ASN A 180 -5.90 -7.18 3.94
C ASN A 180 -5.18 -5.82 4.09
N THR A 181 -4.03 -5.66 3.44
CA THR A 181 -3.26 -4.40 3.44
C THR A 181 -4.07 -3.26 2.81
N ALA A 182 -4.81 -3.54 1.74
CA ALA A 182 -5.69 -2.58 1.09
C ALA A 182 -6.86 -2.17 2.00
N VAL A 183 -7.56 -3.12 2.63
CA VAL A 183 -8.63 -2.83 3.61
C VAL A 183 -8.07 -2.02 4.77
N ARG A 184 -6.96 -2.46 5.37
CA ARG A 184 -6.30 -1.75 6.47
C ARG A 184 -6.02 -0.29 6.12
N THR A 185 -5.49 -0.06 4.92
CA THR A 185 -5.14 1.28 4.46
C THR A 185 -6.39 2.13 4.26
N ALA A 186 -7.43 1.58 3.63
CA ALA A 186 -8.71 2.26 3.45
C ALA A 186 -9.38 2.61 4.80
N VAL A 187 -9.44 1.66 5.73
CA VAL A 187 -10.01 1.85 7.07
C VAL A 187 -9.25 2.93 7.84
N ARG A 188 -7.92 2.85 7.88
CA ARG A 188 -7.09 3.85 8.60
C ARG A 188 -7.18 5.23 7.96
N LEU A 189 -7.11 5.35 6.64
CA LEU A 189 -7.23 6.66 5.98
C LEU A 189 -8.63 7.27 6.16
N GLY A 190 -9.69 6.46 6.05
CA GLY A 190 -11.06 6.93 6.21
C GLY A 190 -11.35 7.39 7.64
N THR A 191 -10.92 6.60 8.63
CA THR A 191 -11.06 6.98 10.05
C THR A 191 -10.20 8.19 10.42
N ASP A 192 -8.97 8.30 9.92
CA ASP A 192 -8.11 9.49 10.13
C ASP A 192 -8.72 10.77 9.55
N LYS A 193 -9.50 10.65 8.47
CA LYS A 193 -10.26 11.76 7.86
C LYS A 193 -11.62 12.01 8.51
N GLY A 194 -11.94 11.30 9.60
CA GLY A 194 -13.18 11.47 10.35
C GLY A 194 -14.40 10.78 9.72
N HIS A 195 -14.22 9.89 8.75
CA HIS A 195 -15.32 9.09 8.18
C HIS A 195 -15.59 7.84 9.01
N ILE A 196 -16.68 7.15 8.70
CA ILE A 196 -17.05 5.87 9.31
C ILE A 196 -16.81 4.78 8.28
N MET A 197 -15.98 3.81 8.64
CA MET A 197 -15.59 2.73 7.75
C MET A 197 -16.36 1.48 8.12
N LEU A 198 -16.93 0.79 7.13
CA LEU A 198 -17.76 -0.39 7.32
C LEU A 198 -17.10 -1.58 6.62
N GLY A 199 -16.91 -2.69 7.32
CA GLY A 199 -16.41 -3.94 6.77
C GLY A 199 -17.57 -4.88 6.49
N VAL A 200 -17.74 -5.29 5.23
CA VAL A 200 -18.73 -6.26 4.81
C VAL A 200 -18.10 -7.65 4.84
N GLN A 201 -18.69 -8.57 5.59
CA GLN A 201 -18.17 -9.93 5.70
C GLN A 201 -18.50 -10.76 4.45
N ASN A 202 -17.60 -11.63 4.01
CA ASN A 202 -17.84 -12.63 2.97
C ASN A 202 -18.44 -12.03 1.67
N GLY A 203 -17.92 -10.88 1.26
CA GLY A 203 -18.27 -10.21 0.00
C GLY A 203 -19.75 -9.90 -0.16
N PHE A 204 -20.26 -10.10 -1.37
CA PHE A 204 -21.66 -9.79 -1.67
C PHE A 204 -22.66 -10.61 -0.86
N GLN A 205 -22.30 -11.84 -0.45
CA GLN A 205 -23.20 -12.64 0.39
C GLN A 205 -23.44 -12.02 1.76
N GLY A 206 -22.42 -11.44 2.39
CA GLY A 206 -22.66 -10.69 3.63
C GLY A 206 -23.35 -9.35 3.37
N LEU A 207 -23.12 -8.72 2.21
CA LEU A 207 -23.87 -7.52 1.84
C LEU A 207 -25.37 -7.80 1.70
N ILE A 208 -25.75 -8.94 1.12
CA ILE A 208 -27.13 -9.41 0.99
C ILE A 208 -27.75 -9.68 2.37
N LYS A 209 -26.97 -10.25 3.29
CA LYS A 209 -27.42 -10.59 4.65
C LYS A 209 -27.38 -9.42 5.64
N GLY A 210 -26.81 -8.28 5.23
CA GLY A 210 -26.55 -7.16 6.14
C GLY A 210 -25.45 -7.43 7.19
N ASP A 211 -24.54 -8.39 6.96
CA ASP A 211 -23.38 -8.65 7.85
C ASP A 211 -22.29 -7.59 7.61
N ILE A 212 -22.59 -6.39 8.06
CA ILE A 212 -21.79 -5.18 7.93
C ILE A 212 -21.44 -4.69 9.33
N ARG A 213 -20.16 -4.40 9.58
CA ARG A 213 -19.69 -3.97 10.90
C ARG A 213 -18.89 -2.68 10.78
N GLU A 214 -19.03 -1.79 11.76
CA GLU A 214 -18.15 -0.63 11.83
C GLU A 214 -16.71 -1.08 12.15
N MET A 215 -15.76 -0.54 11.41
CA MET A 215 -14.33 -0.84 11.52
C MET A 215 -13.63 0.36 12.15
N ASP A 216 -12.92 0.14 13.24
CA ASP A 216 -12.10 1.16 13.90
C ASP A 216 -10.60 1.00 13.56
N TRP A 217 -9.77 1.88 14.13
CA TRP A 217 -8.32 1.89 13.90
C TRP A 217 -7.61 0.57 14.28
N MET A 218 -8.13 -0.12 15.30
CA MET A 218 -7.54 -1.33 15.89
C MET A 218 -8.11 -2.61 15.27
N SER A 219 -9.31 -2.55 14.69
CA SER A 219 -9.96 -3.66 13.97
C SER A 219 -9.11 -4.23 12.82
N VAL A 220 -8.21 -3.41 12.26
CA VAL A 220 -7.28 -3.78 11.17
C VAL A 220 -5.81 -3.81 11.60
N SER A 221 -5.55 -3.95 12.91
CA SER A 221 -4.19 -4.12 13.43
C SER A 221 -3.59 -5.45 12.95
N GLY A 222 -2.31 -5.45 12.56
CA GLY A 222 -1.63 -6.65 12.03
C GLY A 222 -1.90 -6.96 10.55
N TRP A 223 -2.95 -6.41 9.95
CA TRP A 223 -3.38 -6.75 8.58
C TRP A 223 -2.41 -6.28 7.47
N ALA A 224 -1.38 -5.51 7.81
CA ALA A 224 -0.42 -4.97 6.83
C ALA A 224 0.40 -6.07 6.14
N SER A 225 0.80 -7.11 6.89
CA SER A 225 1.64 -8.21 6.42
C SER A 225 0.89 -9.55 6.36
N GLN A 226 -0.40 -9.56 6.73
CA GLN A 226 -1.21 -10.76 6.79
C GLN A 226 -1.70 -11.14 5.39
N GLY A 227 -1.39 -12.36 4.96
CA GLY A 227 -1.96 -12.95 3.75
C GLY A 227 -3.45 -13.28 3.91
N GLY A 228 -4.10 -13.72 2.83
CA GLY A 228 -5.52 -14.06 2.85
C GLY A 228 -6.44 -12.84 2.76
N ALA A 229 -7.64 -12.98 3.34
CA ALA A 229 -8.74 -12.02 3.25
C ALA A 229 -9.58 -12.08 4.53
N GLU A 230 -9.27 -11.22 5.50
CA GLU A 230 -9.85 -11.24 6.86
C GLU A 230 -11.32 -10.82 6.91
N LEU A 231 -11.78 -9.99 5.97
CA LEU A 231 -13.21 -9.76 5.78
C LEU A 231 -13.92 -10.97 5.16
N GLY A 232 -13.20 -12.01 4.75
CA GLY A 232 -13.73 -13.12 3.96
C GLY A 232 -13.98 -12.72 2.50
N THR A 233 -13.78 -13.67 1.57
CA THR A 233 -14.02 -13.46 0.15
C THR A 233 -14.61 -14.70 -0.48
N ASN A 234 -15.44 -14.52 -1.51
CA ASN A 234 -15.98 -15.60 -2.34
C ASN A 234 -16.30 -15.07 -3.74
N ARG A 235 -16.66 -15.98 -4.64
CA ARG A 235 -16.93 -15.68 -6.07
C ARG A 235 -18.41 -15.43 -6.37
N TYR A 236 -19.24 -15.21 -5.35
CA TYR A 236 -20.67 -15.02 -5.55
C TYR A 236 -20.94 -13.69 -6.25
N ILE A 237 -21.82 -13.72 -7.25
CA ILE A 237 -22.22 -12.54 -8.01
C ILE A 237 -23.73 -12.35 -7.79
N PRO A 238 -24.18 -11.17 -7.28
CA PRO A 238 -25.60 -10.91 -7.03
C PRO A 238 -26.48 -11.05 -8.27
N ASP A 239 -27.68 -11.60 -8.07
CA ASP A 239 -28.73 -11.66 -9.09
C ASP A 239 -30.15 -11.52 -8.51
N GLY A 240 -31.14 -11.38 -9.38
CA GLY A 240 -32.56 -11.45 -9.02
C GLY A 240 -32.95 -10.66 -7.76
N SER A 241 -33.41 -11.40 -6.73
CA SER A 241 -33.87 -10.81 -5.46
C SER A 241 -32.75 -10.27 -4.57
N ASP A 242 -31.49 -10.62 -4.83
CA ASP A 242 -30.35 -10.13 -4.05
C ASP A 242 -30.25 -8.61 -4.10
N PHE A 243 -30.58 -8.00 -5.25
CA PHE A 243 -30.49 -6.55 -5.40
C PHE A 243 -31.38 -5.79 -4.43
N TYR A 244 -32.57 -6.32 -4.12
CA TYR A 244 -33.44 -5.75 -3.12
C TYR A 244 -32.83 -5.86 -1.72
N ALA A 245 -32.28 -7.02 -1.37
CA ALA A 245 -31.64 -7.25 -0.08
C ALA A 245 -30.38 -6.39 0.11
N ILE A 246 -29.58 -6.21 -0.95
CA ILE A 246 -28.43 -5.32 -0.98
C ILE A 246 -28.88 -3.87 -0.79
N ALA A 247 -29.87 -3.41 -1.55
CA ALA A 247 -30.39 -2.04 -1.45
C ALA A 247 -30.87 -1.73 -0.02
N ARG A 248 -31.63 -2.66 0.56
CA ARG A 248 -32.07 -2.59 1.96
C ARG A 248 -30.88 -2.50 2.92
N SER A 249 -29.87 -3.35 2.75
CA SER A 249 -28.69 -3.34 3.63
C SER A 249 -27.88 -2.04 3.52
N LEU A 250 -27.77 -1.48 2.31
CA LEU A 250 -27.12 -0.18 2.08
C LEU A 250 -27.88 0.96 2.76
N GLU A 251 -29.22 0.97 2.71
CA GLU A 251 -30.07 1.97 3.37
C GLU A 251 -30.01 1.85 4.90
N GLU A 252 -30.18 0.64 5.43
CA GLU A 252 -30.15 0.36 6.87
C GLU A 252 -28.82 0.82 7.50
N HIS A 253 -27.72 0.57 6.81
CA HIS A 253 -26.38 0.97 7.25
C HIS A 253 -25.97 2.37 6.77
N LYS A 254 -26.84 3.08 6.04
CA LYS A 254 -26.65 4.44 5.52
C LYS A 254 -25.35 4.59 4.73
N VAL A 255 -25.06 3.63 3.84
CA VAL A 255 -23.80 3.58 3.08
C VAL A 255 -23.77 4.70 2.04
N ASP A 256 -22.76 5.56 2.14
CA ASP A 256 -22.53 6.66 1.20
C ASP A 256 -21.58 6.28 0.05
N GLY A 257 -20.83 5.19 0.16
CA GLY A 257 -19.85 4.76 -0.84
C GLY A 257 -19.39 3.32 -0.64
N LEU A 258 -18.97 2.66 -1.72
CA LEU A 258 -18.54 1.26 -1.71
C LEU A 258 -17.15 1.10 -2.33
N LEU A 259 -16.27 0.44 -1.60
CA LEU A 259 -14.95 0.03 -2.05
C LEU A 259 -14.93 -1.49 -2.20
N MET A 260 -14.88 -1.96 -3.44
CA MET A 260 -14.74 -3.38 -3.77
C MET A 260 -13.27 -3.66 -4.05
N ILE A 261 -12.65 -4.55 -3.28
CA ILE A 261 -11.27 -5.01 -3.49
C ILE A 261 -11.35 -6.47 -3.94
N GLY A 262 -10.95 -6.76 -5.18
CA GLY A 262 -11.24 -8.08 -5.71
C GLY A 262 -10.99 -8.30 -7.19
N GLY A 263 -11.47 -9.45 -7.65
CA GLY A 263 -11.31 -9.95 -9.01
C GLY A 263 -12.51 -9.70 -9.92
N TRP A 264 -12.57 -10.48 -11.00
CA TRP A 264 -13.60 -10.38 -12.03
C TRP A 264 -15.04 -10.54 -11.48
N ASP A 265 -15.24 -11.48 -10.56
CA ASP A 265 -16.53 -11.70 -9.91
C ASP A 265 -17.02 -10.42 -9.19
N GLY A 266 -16.09 -9.67 -8.59
CA GLY A 266 -16.34 -8.37 -8.01
C GLY A 266 -16.77 -7.31 -9.01
N TYR A 267 -16.11 -7.29 -10.17
CA TYR A 267 -16.39 -6.33 -11.25
C TYR A 267 -17.79 -6.57 -11.83
N ASP A 268 -18.13 -7.83 -12.14
CA ASP A 268 -19.44 -8.19 -12.65
C ASP A 268 -20.54 -7.89 -11.61
N GLY A 269 -20.32 -8.23 -10.35
CA GLY A 269 -21.26 -7.92 -9.26
C GLY A 269 -21.51 -6.42 -9.11
N VAL A 270 -20.47 -5.58 -9.16
CA VAL A 270 -20.60 -4.12 -9.13
C VAL A 270 -21.37 -3.61 -10.36
N LEU A 271 -21.07 -4.12 -11.56
CA LEU A 271 -21.74 -3.70 -12.79
C LEU A 271 -23.24 -4.03 -12.76
N LYS A 272 -23.59 -5.24 -12.30
CA LYS A 272 -24.99 -5.66 -12.11
C LYS A 272 -25.70 -4.80 -11.07
N LEU A 273 -25.04 -4.48 -9.96
CA LEU A 273 -25.58 -3.57 -8.95
C LEU A 273 -25.86 -2.17 -9.53
N MET A 274 -24.92 -1.65 -10.33
CA MET A 274 -25.06 -0.37 -11.01
C MET A 274 -26.22 -0.35 -12.02
N ALA A 275 -26.46 -1.46 -12.72
CA ALA A 275 -27.59 -1.58 -13.65
C ALA A 275 -28.95 -1.42 -12.93
N GLN A 276 -29.01 -1.72 -11.64
CA GLN A 276 -30.23 -1.61 -10.83
C GLN A 276 -30.45 -0.24 -10.18
N ARG A 277 -29.62 0.78 -10.45
CA ARG A 277 -29.73 2.12 -9.84
C ARG A 277 -31.07 2.82 -10.04
N LYS A 278 -31.76 2.53 -11.15
CA LYS A 278 -33.11 3.09 -11.41
C LYS A 278 -34.17 2.43 -10.54
N THR A 279 -34.03 1.13 -10.30
CA THR A 279 -34.97 0.32 -9.51
C THR A 279 -34.76 0.53 -8.01
N PHE A 280 -33.50 0.60 -7.58
CA PHE A 280 -33.11 0.77 -6.19
C PHE A 280 -32.20 2.00 -6.06
N PRO A 281 -32.77 3.17 -5.68
CA PRO A 281 -32.01 4.42 -5.51
C PRO A 281 -30.85 4.30 -4.51
N ALA A 282 -30.95 3.39 -3.53
CA ALA A 282 -29.86 3.02 -2.63
C ALA A 282 -28.55 2.66 -3.35
N ASN A 283 -28.63 2.07 -4.55
CA ASN A 283 -27.45 1.66 -5.33
C ASN A 283 -26.77 2.84 -6.05
N ASN A 284 -27.33 4.05 -5.96
CA ASN A 284 -26.80 5.26 -6.57
C ASN A 284 -25.70 5.92 -5.72
N LEU A 285 -24.74 5.09 -5.29
CA LEU A 285 -23.58 5.51 -4.52
C LEU A 285 -22.30 5.41 -5.37
N PRO A 286 -21.25 6.22 -5.08
CA PRO A 286 -19.93 6.08 -5.70
C PRO A 286 -19.30 4.72 -5.35
N ILE A 287 -18.92 3.96 -6.38
CA ILE A 287 -18.27 2.65 -6.22
C ILE A 287 -16.87 2.72 -6.83
N VAL A 288 -15.87 2.26 -6.09
CA VAL A 288 -14.49 2.11 -6.57
C VAL A 288 -14.11 0.63 -6.54
N CYS A 289 -13.58 0.14 -7.67
CA CYS A 289 -13.05 -1.21 -7.80
C CYS A 289 -11.53 -1.17 -7.74
N VAL A 290 -10.94 -1.85 -6.75
CA VAL A 290 -9.50 -2.04 -6.62
C VAL A 290 -9.14 -3.45 -7.07
N PRO A 291 -8.37 -3.62 -8.16
CA PRO A 291 -8.06 -4.93 -8.70
C PRO A 291 -7.15 -5.72 -7.75
N ALA A 292 -7.62 -6.90 -7.34
CA ALA A 292 -6.85 -7.87 -6.56
C ALA A 292 -7.03 -9.28 -7.15
N SER A 293 -5.95 -9.83 -7.70
CA SER A 293 -5.91 -11.15 -8.31
C SER A 293 -4.47 -11.57 -8.54
N ILE A 294 -4.13 -12.83 -8.24
CA ILE A 294 -2.81 -13.36 -8.58
C ILE A 294 -2.61 -13.53 -10.10
N ASN A 295 -3.71 -13.61 -10.87
CA ASN A 295 -3.68 -13.88 -12.31
C ASN A 295 -3.41 -12.62 -13.15
N ASN A 296 -3.48 -11.44 -12.54
CA ASN A 296 -3.33 -10.16 -13.24
C ASN A 296 -4.23 -9.98 -14.49
N ASN A 297 -5.46 -10.50 -14.41
CA ASN A 297 -6.38 -10.61 -15.54
C ASN A 297 -7.55 -9.61 -15.47
N LEU A 298 -7.37 -8.49 -14.75
CA LEU A 298 -8.44 -7.54 -14.46
C LEU A 298 -8.32 -6.30 -15.34
N PRO A 299 -9.30 -6.01 -16.21
CA PRO A 299 -9.25 -4.82 -17.06
C PRO A 299 -9.15 -3.53 -16.25
N GLY A 300 -8.49 -2.52 -16.82
CA GLY A 300 -8.34 -1.19 -16.23
C GLY A 300 -7.08 -0.98 -15.38
N ALA A 301 -6.27 -2.01 -15.15
CA ALA A 301 -4.96 -1.88 -14.52
C ALA A 301 -3.93 -2.80 -15.18
N GLU A 302 -2.68 -2.34 -15.29
CA GLU A 302 -1.55 -3.16 -15.75
C GLU A 302 -1.09 -4.16 -14.68
N LEU A 303 -1.32 -3.83 -13.41
CA LEU A 303 -0.94 -4.66 -12.27
C LEU A 303 -2.04 -4.66 -11.20
N SER A 304 -2.42 -5.85 -10.77
CA SER A 304 -3.37 -6.09 -9.68
C SER A 304 -2.65 -6.47 -8.40
N ILE A 305 -3.30 -6.19 -7.27
CA ILE A 305 -2.81 -6.57 -5.94
C ILE A 305 -2.68 -8.10 -5.87
N GLY A 306 -1.53 -8.56 -5.38
CA GLY A 306 -1.21 -9.98 -5.22
C GLY A 306 -0.42 -10.61 -6.38
N ALA A 307 -0.38 -9.98 -7.55
CA ALA A 307 0.35 -10.49 -8.71
C ALA A 307 1.87 -10.61 -8.45
N ASP A 308 2.50 -9.58 -7.86
CA ASP A 308 3.94 -9.61 -7.55
C ASP A 308 4.29 -10.66 -6.50
N THR A 309 3.47 -10.82 -5.45
CA THR A 309 3.67 -11.88 -4.45
C THR A 309 3.59 -13.26 -5.09
N ALA A 310 2.60 -13.49 -5.95
CA ALA A 310 2.47 -14.75 -6.67
C ALA A 310 3.69 -15.01 -7.56
N LEU A 311 4.15 -13.99 -8.28
CA LEU A 311 5.31 -14.11 -9.16
C LEU A 311 6.60 -14.45 -8.39
N ASN A 312 6.83 -13.81 -7.24
CA ASN A 312 7.98 -14.14 -6.40
C ASN A 312 7.90 -15.57 -5.84
N ASN A 313 6.72 -16.05 -5.46
CA ASN A 313 6.54 -17.45 -5.03
C ASN A 313 6.84 -18.44 -6.17
N ILE A 314 6.38 -18.14 -7.39
CA ILE A 314 6.65 -18.95 -8.58
C ILE A 314 8.16 -18.99 -8.87
N VAL A 315 8.83 -17.83 -8.84
CA VAL A 315 10.26 -17.72 -9.08
C VAL A 315 11.05 -18.57 -8.07
N GLN A 316 10.72 -18.49 -6.78
CA GLN A 316 11.37 -19.31 -5.76
C GLN A 316 11.15 -20.81 -5.97
N ALA A 317 9.96 -21.21 -6.40
CA ALA A 317 9.66 -22.62 -6.68
C ALA A 317 10.42 -23.12 -7.91
N VAL A 318 10.42 -22.35 -9.00
CA VAL A 318 11.12 -22.68 -10.26
C VAL A 318 12.63 -22.76 -10.03
N ASP A 319 13.22 -21.85 -9.26
CA ASP A 319 14.65 -21.89 -8.96
C ASP A 319 15.04 -23.20 -8.24
N LYS A 320 14.22 -23.64 -7.27
CA LYS A 320 14.42 -24.91 -6.55
C LYS A 320 14.27 -26.12 -7.47
N ILE A 321 13.24 -26.13 -8.33
CA ILE A 321 13.02 -27.22 -9.30
C ILE A 321 14.19 -27.29 -10.28
N LYS A 322 14.65 -26.14 -10.81
CA LYS A 322 15.79 -26.07 -11.72
C LYS A 322 17.06 -26.62 -11.07
N GLN A 323 17.33 -26.24 -9.82
CA GLN A 323 18.47 -26.76 -9.08
C GLN A 323 18.38 -28.29 -8.90
N SER A 324 17.20 -28.83 -8.62
CA SER A 324 16.99 -30.28 -8.52
C SER A 324 17.12 -31.01 -9.86
N ALA A 325 16.77 -30.39 -10.98
CA ALA A 325 16.84 -31.01 -12.30
C ALA A 325 18.26 -31.04 -12.89
N VAL A 326 19.14 -30.17 -12.40
CA VAL A 326 20.56 -30.09 -12.80
C VAL A 326 21.47 -30.95 -11.90
N ALA A 327 20.96 -31.36 -10.73
CA ALA A 327 21.63 -32.29 -9.80
C ALA A 327 21.47 -33.74 -10.26
#